data_AF-A0AAN7TBK7-F1
#
_entry.id   AF-A0AAN7TBK7-F1
#
_cell.length_a   1.000
_cell.length_b   1.000
_cell.length_c   1.000
_cell.angle_alpha   90.00
_cell.angle_beta   90.00
_cell.angle_gamma   90.00
#
_symmetry.space_group_name_H-M   'P 1'
#
loop_
_entity.id
_entity.type
_entity.pdbx_description
1 polymer ?
#
loop_
_entity_poly.entity_id
_entity_poly.type
_entity_poly.pdbx_seq_one_letter_code
_entity_poly.pdbx_strand_id
1 'polypeptide(L)'
;MASGYGLTGGPSRCFPFWQEVLACYVVNTNAEDDSGKHKCKPVLEDYYECLHHKKEFFKTYSLQAAYRKRESQTSRDLAPSAGEIRGLGLLDRKDEEVNIKHGNLLPTFGSNAPKGPTVLDRVGEKIVEKNGGPV
;
A
#
# COMPACT_ATOMS: atom_id res chain seq x y z
N MET A 1 -26.28 4.30 11.22
CA MET A 1 -26.80 4.13 12.60
C MET A 1 -26.38 5.35 13.40
N ALA A 2 -27.39 6.15 13.74
CA ALA A 2 -27.34 7.30 14.62
C ALA A 2 -27.47 6.83 16.08
N SER A 3 -26.51 7.17 16.94
CA SER A 3 -26.62 7.16 18.41
C SER A 3 -25.28 7.45 19.12
N GLY A 4 -24.16 7.55 18.41
CA GLY A 4 -22.85 7.82 19.01
C GLY A 4 -22.19 6.59 19.67
N TYR A 5 -22.91 5.48 19.83
CA TYR A 5 -22.41 4.24 20.43
C TYR A 5 -22.06 3.18 19.37
N GLY A 6 -20.98 2.44 19.61
CA GLY A 6 -20.50 1.31 18.81
C GLY A 6 -21.04 -0.04 19.29
N LEU A 7 -20.69 -1.12 18.59
CA LEU A 7 -21.15 -2.48 18.90
C LEU A 7 -20.73 -2.97 20.29
N THR A 8 -19.64 -2.43 20.83
CA THR A 8 -19.13 -2.76 22.17
C THR A 8 -19.71 -1.88 23.28
N GLY A 9 -20.71 -1.02 22.97
CA GLY A 9 -21.32 -0.09 23.91
C GLY A 9 -20.46 1.15 24.23
N GLY A 10 -19.23 1.21 23.74
CA GLY A 10 -18.37 2.41 23.80
C GLY A 10 -18.67 3.42 22.70
N PRO A 11 -17.92 4.54 22.62
CA PRO A 11 -18.06 5.50 21.53
C PRO A 11 -17.81 4.83 20.17
N SER A 12 -18.63 5.18 19.18
CA SER A 12 -18.49 4.66 17.82
C SER A 12 -17.20 5.17 17.13
N ARG A 13 -16.74 4.48 16.08
CA ARG A 13 -15.51 4.81 15.33
C ARG A 13 -15.41 6.29 14.93
N CYS A 14 -16.52 6.87 14.47
CA CYS A 14 -16.56 8.25 13.96
C CYS A 14 -17.20 9.24 14.96
N PHE A 15 -17.37 8.85 16.22
CA PHE A 15 -17.96 9.71 17.24
C PHE A 15 -17.15 11.00 17.51
N PRO A 16 -15.80 10.97 17.57
CA PRO A 16 -15.03 12.20 17.77
C PRO A 16 -15.29 13.25 16.68
N PHE A 17 -15.33 12.84 15.41
CA PHE A 17 -15.66 13.76 14.30
C PHE A 17 -17.07 14.33 14.39
N TRP A 18 -18.03 13.53 14.88
CA TRP A 18 -19.39 14.02 15.13
C TRP A 18 -19.44 15.06 16.25
N GLN A 19 -18.63 14.90 17.31
CA GLN A 19 -18.52 15.90 18.38
C GLN A 19 -17.99 17.23 17.86
N GLU A 20 -17.01 17.21 16.96
CA GLU A 20 -16.49 18.42 16.32
C GLU A 20 -17.55 19.12 15.45
N VAL A 21 -18.39 18.35 14.73
CA VAL A 21 -19.52 18.92 13.96
C VAL A 21 -20.50 19.62 14.89
N LEU A 22 -20.87 18.96 15.99
CA LEU A 22 -21.77 19.53 16.99
C LEU A 22 -21.17 20.79 17.64
N ALA A 23 -19.90 20.74 18.02
CA ALA A 23 -19.19 21.88 18.59
C ALA A 23 -19.20 23.07 17.62
N CYS A 24 -18.94 22.82 16.33
CA CYS A 24 -18.98 23.88 15.32
C CYS A 24 -20.38 24.46 15.14
N TYR A 25 -21.43 23.62 15.14
CA TYR A 25 -22.80 24.10 15.02
C TYR A 25 -23.23 24.93 16.25
N VAL A 26 -22.88 24.50 17.46
CA VAL A 26 -23.20 25.26 18.69
C VAL A 26 -22.55 26.65 18.69
N VAL A 27 -21.35 26.79 18.13
CA VAL A 27 -20.64 28.09 18.08
C VAL A 27 -21.14 28.99 16.94
N ASN A 28 -21.66 28.42 15.85
CA ASN A 28 -21.97 29.17 14.62
C ASN A 28 -23.48 29.25 14.29
N THR A 29 -24.35 28.68 15.12
CA THR A 29 -25.81 28.72 14.92
C THR A 29 -26.53 29.14 16.19
N ASN A 30 -27.69 29.75 16.03
CA ASN A 30 -28.60 30.09 17.12
C ASN A 30 -30.02 29.65 16.75
N ALA A 31 -30.96 29.64 17.70
CA ALA A 31 -32.33 29.18 17.47
C ALA A 31 -33.05 29.89 16.30
N GLU A 32 -32.68 31.14 16.02
CA GLU A 32 -33.32 31.99 15.00
C GLU A 32 -32.50 32.09 13.70
N ASP A 33 -31.23 31.68 13.69
CA ASP A 33 -30.35 31.80 12.51
C ASP A 33 -29.44 30.57 12.34
N ASP A 34 -29.74 29.83 11.28
CA ASP A 34 -29.04 28.63 10.83
C ASP A 34 -28.01 28.91 9.71
N SER A 35 -27.88 30.16 9.26
CA SER A 35 -27.03 30.52 8.13
C SER A 35 -25.57 30.13 8.35
N GLY A 36 -25.07 30.19 9.60
CA GLY A 36 -23.68 29.87 9.95
C GLY A 36 -23.27 28.40 9.81
N LYS A 37 -24.21 27.46 9.55
CA LYS A 37 -23.90 26.03 9.31
C LYS A 37 -22.88 25.80 8.19
N HIS A 38 -22.87 26.66 7.17
CA HIS A 38 -21.93 26.54 6.05
C HIS A 38 -20.46 26.63 6.46
N LYS A 39 -20.16 27.36 7.54
CA LYS A 39 -18.78 27.49 8.07
C LYS A 39 -18.24 26.17 8.60
N CYS A 40 -19.13 25.27 9.00
CA CYS A 40 -18.83 23.96 9.56
C CYS A 40 -18.71 22.85 8.50
N LYS A 41 -18.80 23.21 7.20
CA LYS A 41 -18.59 22.30 6.09
C LYS A 41 -17.30 21.46 6.17
N PRO A 42 -16.10 22.00 6.50
CA PRO A 42 -14.89 21.17 6.54
C PRO A 42 -14.98 20.06 7.58
N VAL A 43 -15.46 20.36 8.79
CA VAL A 43 -15.62 19.37 9.86
C VAL A 43 -16.68 18.33 9.51
N LEU A 44 -17.76 18.78 8.85
CA LEU A 44 -18.79 17.89 8.33
C LEU A 44 -18.25 16.97 7.23
N GLU A 45 -17.37 17.46 6.36
CA GLU A 45 -16.69 16.64 5.36
C GLU A 45 -15.81 15.57 6.00
N ASP A 46 -15.11 15.87 7.10
CA ASP A 46 -14.28 14.90 7.83
C ASP A 46 -15.13 13.79 8.47
N TYR A 47 -16.29 14.15 9.02
CA TYR A 47 -17.24 13.15 9.52
C TYR A 47 -17.75 12.21 8.41
N TYR A 48 -18.10 12.76 7.23
CA TYR A 48 -18.51 11.95 6.08
C TYR A 48 -17.37 11.13 5.47
N GLU A 49 -16.15 11.65 5.54
CA GLU A 49 -14.93 10.92 5.18
C GLU A 49 -14.79 9.70 6.09
N CYS A 50 -14.84 9.87 7.41
CA CYS A 50 -14.75 8.74 8.35
C CYS A 50 -15.85 7.69 8.13
N LEU A 51 -17.07 8.10 7.77
CA LEU A 51 -18.18 7.16 7.54
C LEU A 51 -18.02 6.31 6.28
N HIS A 52 -17.52 6.92 5.20
CA HIS A 52 -17.58 6.33 3.85
C HIS A 52 -16.22 6.11 3.20
N HIS A 53 -15.15 6.61 3.79
CA HIS A 53 -13.76 6.49 3.35
C HIS A 53 -13.57 6.79 1.85
N LYS A 54 -14.35 7.72 1.28
CA LYS A 54 -14.34 7.99 -0.18
C LYS A 54 -13.01 8.57 -0.65
N LYS A 55 -12.48 9.54 0.11
CA LYS A 55 -11.20 10.21 -0.20
C LYS A 55 -10.05 9.20 -0.06
N GLU A 56 -10.06 8.39 0.99
CA GLU A 56 -9.09 7.31 1.20
C GLU A 56 -9.14 6.23 0.10
N PHE A 57 -10.33 5.76 -0.28
CA PHE A 57 -10.50 4.79 -1.35
C PHE A 57 -9.92 5.30 -2.66
N PHE A 58 -10.21 6.55 -3.04
CA PHE A 58 -9.68 7.13 -4.27
C PHE A 58 -8.15 7.28 -4.22
N LYS A 59 -7.61 7.70 -3.07
CA LYS A 59 -6.16 7.82 -2.87
C LYS A 59 -5.47 6.46 -3.00
N THR A 60 -5.96 5.43 -2.31
CA THR A 60 -5.37 4.09 -2.37
C THR A 60 -5.51 3.47 -3.76
N TYR A 61 -6.65 3.66 -4.42
CA TYR A 61 -6.87 3.21 -5.80
C TYR A 61 -5.87 3.84 -6.78
N SER A 62 -5.69 5.16 -6.73
CA SER A 62 -4.74 5.86 -7.61
C SER A 62 -3.28 5.44 -7.35
N LEU A 63 -2.89 5.26 -6.08
CA LEU A 63 -1.58 4.75 -5.71
C LEU A 63 -1.35 3.33 -6.22
N GLN A 64 -2.33 2.43 -6.05
CA GLN A 64 -2.25 1.05 -6.56
C GLN A 64 -2.17 1.01 -8.09
N ALA A 65 -2.92 1.87 -8.79
CA ALA A 65 -2.83 1.98 -10.24
C ALA A 65 -1.43 2.45 -10.70
N ALA A 66 -0.87 3.46 -10.03
CA ALA A 66 0.48 3.93 -10.32
C ALA A 66 1.54 2.85 -10.01
N TYR A 67 1.36 2.11 -8.92
CA TYR A 67 2.24 1.03 -8.53
C TYR A 67 2.23 -0.11 -9.56
N ARG A 68 1.05 -0.59 -9.98
CA ARG A 68 0.92 -1.61 -11.03
C ARG A 68 1.50 -1.16 -12.37
N LYS A 69 1.33 0.13 -12.72
CA LYS A 69 1.95 0.70 -13.92
C LYS A 69 3.48 0.65 -13.82
N ARG A 70 4.06 1.01 -12.67
CA ARG A 70 5.50 0.89 -12.43
C ARG A 70 5.97 -0.56 -12.52
N GLU A 71 5.27 -1.49 -11.88
CA GLU A 71 5.60 -2.93 -11.91
C GLU A 71 5.61 -3.48 -13.34
N SER A 72 4.69 -3.05 -14.20
CA SER A 72 4.67 -3.47 -15.61
C SER A 72 5.84 -2.91 -16.45
N GLN A 73 6.47 -1.82 -15.99
CA GLN A 73 7.59 -1.17 -16.68
C GLN A 73 8.95 -1.67 -16.18
N THR A 74 9.02 -2.17 -14.94
CA THR A 74 10.23 -2.80 -14.39
C THR A 74 10.43 -4.20 -14.98
N SER A 75 11.65 -4.53 -15.43
CA SER A 75 11.98 -5.90 -15.84
C SER A 75 11.69 -6.87 -14.68
N ARG A 76 11.21 -8.09 -14.98
CA ARG A 76 10.98 -9.15 -13.97
C ARG A 76 12.23 -9.48 -13.15
N ASP A 77 13.41 -9.13 -13.67
CA ASP A 77 14.71 -9.34 -13.01
C ASP A 77 14.95 -8.37 -11.83
N LEU A 78 14.18 -7.28 -11.72
CA LEU A 78 14.24 -6.32 -10.60
C LEU A 78 13.16 -6.59 -9.53
N ALA A 79 12.39 -7.66 -9.66
CA ALA A 79 11.44 -8.06 -8.62
C ALA A 79 12.19 -8.56 -7.38
N PRO A 80 11.75 -8.18 -6.16
CA PRO A 80 12.43 -8.60 -4.93
C PRO A 80 12.52 -10.13 -4.84
N SER A 81 13.70 -10.61 -4.50
CA SER A 81 13.96 -12.05 -4.41
C SER A 81 13.21 -12.66 -3.21
N ALA A 82 12.94 -13.97 -3.26
CA ALA A 82 12.28 -14.66 -2.15
C ALA A 82 13.07 -14.54 -0.83
N GLY A 83 14.40 -14.44 -0.88
CA GLY A 83 15.24 -14.18 0.29
C GLY A 83 15.03 -12.78 0.87
N GLU A 84 14.97 -11.76 0.00
CA GLU A 84 14.78 -10.36 0.40
C GLU A 84 13.39 -10.10 1.00
N ILE A 85 12.35 -10.77 0.48
CA ILE A 85 10.99 -10.74 1.04
C ILE A 85 10.96 -11.41 2.43
N ARG A 86 11.67 -12.52 2.62
CA ARG A 86 11.75 -13.23 3.93
C ARG A 86 12.54 -12.43 4.96
N GLY A 87 13.61 -11.76 4.54
CA GLY A 87 14.41 -10.89 5.39
C GLY A 87 13.70 -9.58 5.74
N LEU A 88 12.60 -9.21 5.06
CA LEU A 88 11.97 -7.89 5.16
C LEU A 88 12.97 -6.73 4.99
N GLY A 89 14.07 -6.94 4.26
CA GLY A 89 15.19 -6.00 4.14
C GLY A 89 16.15 -5.95 5.34
N LEU A 90 16.00 -6.84 6.33
CA LEU A 90 16.98 -7.06 7.39
C LEU A 90 18.04 -8.06 6.88
N LEU A 91 19.31 -7.72 7.09
CA LEU A 91 20.55 -8.43 6.70
C LEU A 91 20.37 -9.89 6.23
N ASP A 92 21.03 -10.24 5.12
CA ASP A 92 21.14 -11.63 4.65
C ASP A 92 21.69 -12.52 5.76
N ARG A 93 20.80 -13.24 6.45
CA ARG A 93 21.15 -14.25 7.45
C ARG A 93 20.92 -15.62 6.86
N LYS A 94 21.89 -16.51 7.07
CA LYS A 94 21.77 -17.90 6.62
C LYS A 94 20.66 -18.59 7.38
N ASP A 95 19.85 -19.38 6.69
CA ASP A 95 18.75 -20.18 7.26
C ASP A 95 19.19 -21.04 8.46
N GLU A 96 20.47 -21.45 8.43
CA GLU A 96 21.19 -22.21 9.47
C GLU A 96 21.26 -21.46 10.81
N GLU A 97 21.40 -20.13 10.80
CA GLU A 97 21.52 -19.31 12.00
C GLU A 97 20.17 -19.03 12.67
N VAL A 98 19.07 -19.17 11.93
CA VAL A 98 17.70 -18.83 12.37
C VAL A 98 16.83 -20.06 12.63
N ASN A 99 17.39 -21.26 12.63
CA ASN A 99 16.66 -22.53 12.83
C ASN A 99 15.44 -22.67 11.89
N ILE A 100 15.55 -22.17 10.66
CA ILE A 100 14.50 -22.36 9.66
C ILE A 100 14.63 -23.79 9.13
N LYS A 101 13.65 -24.64 9.44
CA LYS A 101 13.58 -26.03 8.97
C LYS A 101 12.68 -26.12 7.74
N HIS A 102 13.26 -26.42 6.59
CA HIS A 102 12.55 -26.65 5.33
C HIS A 102 12.05 -28.09 5.29
N GLY A 103 10.80 -28.32 4.89
CA GLY A 103 10.29 -29.69 4.70
C GLY A 103 10.88 -30.32 3.44
N ASN A 104 11.39 -31.55 3.54
CA ASN A 104 12.06 -32.27 2.44
C ASN A 104 11.18 -32.49 1.19
N LEU A 105 9.85 -32.38 1.32
CA LEU A 105 8.91 -32.68 0.26
C LEU A 105 8.56 -31.47 -0.63
N LEU A 106 8.97 -30.26 -0.24
CA LEU A 106 8.62 -29.02 -0.92
C LEU A 106 9.85 -28.40 -1.60
N PRO A 107 9.74 -27.96 -2.87
CA PRO A 107 10.82 -27.23 -3.53
C PRO A 107 11.10 -25.91 -2.79
N THR A 108 12.37 -25.68 -2.42
CA THR A 108 12.82 -24.39 -1.90
C THR A 108 13.40 -23.55 -3.03
N PHE A 109 12.80 -22.38 -3.28
CA PHE A 109 13.36 -21.39 -4.18
C PHE A 109 14.08 -20.31 -3.35
N GLY A 110 15.40 -20.19 -3.57
CA GLY A 110 16.26 -19.16 -2.98
C GLY A 110 16.22 -17.83 -3.76
N SER A 111 15.95 -17.88 -5.07
CA SER A 111 15.75 -16.71 -5.92
C SER A 111 14.66 -17.00 -6.97
N ASN A 112 13.99 -15.93 -7.43
CA ASN A 112 13.04 -15.99 -8.55
C ASN A 112 13.71 -15.70 -9.91
N ALA A 113 15.03 -15.45 -9.89
CA ALA A 113 15.81 -15.19 -11.10
C ALA A 113 15.92 -16.48 -11.94
N PRO A 114 15.78 -16.39 -13.27
CA PRO A 114 15.96 -17.56 -14.14
C PRO A 114 17.38 -18.11 -13.98
N LYS A 115 17.52 -19.43 -13.76
CA LYS A 115 18.83 -20.09 -13.80
C LYS A 115 19.29 -20.18 -15.25
N GLY A 116 20.09 -19.20 -15.69
CA GLY A 116 20.66 -19.11 -17.04
C GLY A 116 20.91 -17.66 -17.46
N PRO A 117 21.60 -17.41 -18.59
CA PRO A 117 21.87 -16.05 -19.04
C PRO A 117 20.55 -15.32 -19.27
N THR A 118 20.43 -14.14 -18.66
CA THR A 118 19.27 -13.27 -18.76
C THR A 118 19.06 -12.85 -20.21
N VAL A 119 17.87 -12.35 -20.56
CA VAL A 119 17.62 -11.86 -21.92
C VAL A 119 18.60 -10.73 -22.29
N LEU A 120 19.01 -9.91 -21.30
CA LEU A 120 20.03 -8.88 -21.49
C LEU A 120 21.41 -9.49 -21.76
N ASP A 121 21.80 -10.55 -21.05
CA ASP A 121 23.07 -11.26 -21.32
C ASP A 121 23.09 -11.86 -22.73
N ARG A 122 21.99 -12.47 -23.17
CA ARG A 122 21.86 -13.03 -24.53
C ARG A 122 21.83 -11.96 -25.62
N VAL A 123 21.30 -10.77 -25.31
CA VAL A 123 21.32 -9.62 -26.23
C VAL A 123 22.73 -9.04 -26.30
N GLY A 124 23.44 -8.93 -25.18
CA GLY A 124 24.85 -8.53 -25.14
C GLY A 124 25.75 -9.50 -25.92
N GLU A 125 25.57 -10.81 -25.74
CA GLU A 125 26.31 -11.85 -26.44
C GLU A 125 26.04 -11.80 -27.96
N LYS A 126 24.79 -11.58 -28.40
CA LYS A 126 24.47 -11.36 -29.83
C LYS A 126 25.02 -10.06 -30.42
N ILE A 127 25.22 -9.01 -29.61
CA ILE A 127 25.82 -7.75 -30.06
C ILE A 127 27.33 -7.91 -30.18
N VAL A 128 27.97 -8.68 -29.28
CA VAL A 128 29.39 -9.03 -29.37
C VAL A 128 29.65 -9.94 -30.57
N GLU A 129 28.83 -10.98 -30.80
CA GLU A 129 28.93 -11.88 -31.96
C GLU A 129 28.76 -11.15 -33.31
N LYS A 130 27.96 -10.06 -33.34
CA LYS A 130 27.80 -9.22 -34.53
C LYS A 130 28.92 -8.20 -34.76
N ASN A 131 29.75 -7.89 -33.76
CA ASN A 131 30.76 -6.83 -33.85
C ASN A 131 32.22 -7.30 -33.67
N GLY A 132 32.49 -8.61 -33.58
CA GLY A 132 33.84 -9.18 -33.69
C GLY A 132 33.84 -10.70 -33.54
N GLY A 133 34.44 -11.51 -34.42
CA GLY A 133 35.40 -11.25 -35.51
C GLY A 133 35.35 -12.34 -36.60
N PRO A 134 36.42 -12.58 -37.40
CA PRO A 134 37.83 -12.47 -37.03
C PRO A 134 38.69 -11.54 -37.93
N VAL A 135 39.76 -11.00 -37.34
CA VAL A 135 41.12 -11.17 -37.88
C VAL A 135 41.92 -11.86 -36.80
#